data_AF-A0A948J8B2-F1
#
_entry.id   AF-A0A948J8B2-F1
#
_cell.length_a   1.000
_cell.length_b   1.000
_cell.length_c   1.000
_cell.angle_alpha   90.00
_cell.angle_beta   90.00
_cell.angle_gamma   90.00
#
_symmetry.space_group_name_H-M   'P 1'
#
loop_
_entity.id
_entity.type
_entity.pdbx_description
1 polymer ?
#
loop_
_entity_poly.entity_id
_entity_poly.type
_entity_poly.pdbx_seq_one_letter_code
_entity_poly.pdbx_strand_id
1 'polypeptide(L)'
;MELAPQVDNFAYSDVLTYWDSPDLVKISELLLFICDEQVRQTLAPPSKFFCEFDDVKYCYWPLTALFILKLRQNRGLANPELTHPAFGVLNSMLAPGPLALEYDELLLSVLKQMQHQGFDIDASYALTR
;
A
#
# COMPACT_ATOMS: atom_id res chain seq x y z
N MET A 1 -16.92 -3.19 16.76
CA MET A 1 -17.55 -2.27 15.82
C MET A 1 -16.83 -2.46 14.50
N GLU A 2 -17.43 -3.18 13.57
CA GLU A 2 -16.85 -3.38 12.24
C GLU A 2 -16.95 -2.05 11.48
N LEU A 3 -15.81 -1.48 11.09
CA LEU A 3 -15.77 -0.33 10.19
C LEU A 3 -16.02 -0.85 8.76
N ALA A 4 -17.29 -1.15 8.45
CA ALA A 4 -17.66 -1.46 7.09
C ALA A 4 -17.62 -0.16 6.26
N PRO A 5 -16.92 -0.12 5.12
CA PRO A 5 -16.89 1.07 4.27
C PRO A 5 -18.32 1.40 3.80
N GLN A 6 -18.79 2.61 4.09
CA GLN A 6 -20.12 3.13 3.73
C GLN A 6 -20.22 3.60 2.26
N VAL A 7 -19.34 3.12 1.39
CA VAL A 7 -19.31 3.51 -0.03
C VAL A 7 -19.72 2.31 -0.87
N ASP A 8 -20.94 2.36 -1.40
CA ASP A 8 -21.41 1.38 -2.38
C ASP A 8 -20.44 1.34 -3.57
N ASN A 9 -20.08 0.13 -4.02
CA ASN A 9 -19.14 -0.11 -5.13
C ASN A 9 -17.74 0.52 -4.95
N PHE A 10 -17.17 0.46 -3.74
CA PHE A 10 -15.78 0.85 -3.53
C PHE A 10 -14.83 0.02 -4.42
N ALA A 11 -14.20 0.69 -5.39
CA ALA A 11 -13.42 0.03 -6.45
C ALA A 11 -12.23 -0.81 -5.95
N TYR A 12 -11.75 -0.56 -4.72
CA TYR A 12 -10.62 -1.27 -4.12
C TYR A 12 -11.04 -2.32 -3.08
N SER A 13 -12.32 -2.69 -3.02
CA SER A 13 -12.81 -3.73 -2.09
C SER A 13 -12.05 -5.05 -2.24
N ASP A 14 -11.79 -5.46 -3.48
CA ASP A 14 -11.03 -6.66 -3.79
C ASP A 14 -9.57 -6.55 -3.34
N VAL A 15 -8.96 -5.37 -3.44
CA VAL A 15 -7.59 -5.13 -2.94
C VAL A 15 -7.56 -5.31 -1.43
N LEU A 16 -8.50 -4.69 -0.69
CA LEU A 16 -8.57 -4.83 0.76
C LEU A 16 -8.82 -6.26 1.22
N THR A 17 -9.57 -7.03 0.44
CA THR A 17 -9.97 -8.40 0.79
C THR A 17 -8.90 -9.43 0.44
N TYR A 18 -8.17 -9.26 -0.66
CA TYR A 18 -7.34 -10.31 -1.25
C TYR A 18 -5.85 -9.98 -1.36
N TRP A 19 -5.38 -8.85 -0.83
CA TRP A 19 -3.97 -8.45 -0.95
C TRP A 19 -2.98 -9.47 -0.38
N ASP A 20 -3.37 -10.26 0.61
CA ASP A 20 -2.55 -11.30 1.25
C ASP A 20 -2.79 -12.70 0.67
N SER A 21 -3.59 -12.81 -0.40
CA SER A 21 -3.88 -14.08 -1.06
C SER A 21 -2.60 -14.81 -1.47
N PRO A 22 -2.52 -16.14 -1.28
CA PRO A 22 -1.42 -16.95 -1.78
C PRO A 22 -1.49 -17.16 -3.30
N ASP A 23 -2.63 -16.87 -3.93
CA ASP A 23 -2.81 -17.00 -5.38
C ASP A 23 -2.14 -15.84 -6.12
N LEU A 24 -0.98 -16.12 -6.73
CA LEU A 24 -0.22 -15.12 -7.48
C LEU A 24 -0.93 -14.58 -8.72
N VAL A 25 -1.88 -15.35 -9.31
CA VAL A 25 -2.69 -14.86 -10.42
C VAL A 25 -3.63 -13.77 -9.92
N LYS A 26 -4.36 -14.03 -8.83
CA LYS A 26 -5.23 -13.03 -8.18
C LYS A 26 -4.44 -11.78 -7.79
N ILE A 27 -3.25 -11.92 -7.22
CA ILE A 27 -2.40 -10.77 -6.88
C ILE A 27 -1.96 -10.00 -8.13
N SER A 28 -1.62 -10.69 -9.22
CA SER A 28 -1.27 -10.03 -10.48
C SER A 28 -2.43 -9.21 -11.04
N GLU A 29 -3.66 -9.73 -10.98
CA GLU A 29 -4.87 -9.01 -11.38
C GLU A 29 -5.10 -7.75 -10.53
N LEU A 30 -4.96 -7.85 -9.20
CA LEU A 30 -5.08 -6.70 -8.30
C LEU A 30 -4.05 -5.62 -8.60
N LEU A 31 -2.79 -6.02 -8.79
CA LEU A 31 -1.69 -5.09 -9.07
C LEU A 31 -1.85 -4.42 -10.44
N LEU A 32 -2.31 -5.16 -11.45
CA LEU A 32 -2.63 -4.60 -12.77
C LEU A 32 -3.76 -3.57 -12.67
N PHE A 33 -4.85 -3.91 -11.97
CA PHE A 33 -5.95 -2.98 -11.72
C PHE A 33 -5.48 -1.69 -11.04
N ILE A 34 -4.65 -1.80 -9.99
CA ILE A 34 -4.09 -0.64 -9.30
C ILE A 34 -3.22 0.21 -10.23
N CYS A 35 -2.38 -0.41 -11.07
CA CYS A 35 -1.55 0.31 -12.04
C CYS A 35 -2.39 1.04 -13.09
N ASP A 36 -3.44 0.41 -13.60
CA ASP A 36 -4.36 1.02 -14.57
C ASP A 36 -5.14 2.20 -13.96
N GLU A 37 -5.54 2.09 -12.69
CA GLU A 37 -6.12 3.20 -11.94
C GLU A 37 -5.13 4.36 -11.79
N GLN A 38 -3.86 4.08 -11.46
CA GLN A 38 -2.82 5.11 -11.36
C GLN A 38 -2.68 5.88 -12.68
N VAL A 39 -2.57 5.17 -13.81
CA VAL A 39 -2.48 5.80 -15.12
C VAL A 39 -3.71 6.67 -15.39
N ARG A 40 -4.91 6.17 -15.11
CA ARG A 40 -6.15 6.95 -15.29
C ARG A 40 -6.18 8.20 -14.41
N GLN A 41 -5.67 8.14 -13.18
CA GLN A 41 -5.58 9.29 -12.29
C GLN A 41 -4.59 10.34 -12.82
N THR A 42 -3.44 9.93 -13.36
CA THR A 42 -2.46 10.89 -13.95
C THR A 42 -2.98 11.63 -15.17
N LEU A 43 -3.96 11.05 -15.88
CA LEU A 43 -4.59 11.65 -17.05
C LEU A 43 -5.89 12.40 -16.70
N ALA A 44 -6.32 12.38 -15.44
CA ALA A 44 -7.54 13.04 -15.01
C ALA A 44 -7.43 14.56 -15.14
N PRO A 45 -8.53 15.27 -15.43
CA PRO A 45 -8.52 16.73 -15.41
C PRO A 45 -8.16 17.25 -14.01
N PRO A 46 -7.61 18.47 -13.87
CA PRO A 46 -7.20 19.01 -12.57
C PRO A 46 -8.28 18.96 -11.48
N SER A 47 -9.57 19.00 -11.86
CA SER A 47 -10.70 18.90 -10.93
C SER A 47 -10.94 17.50 -10.35
N LYS A 48 -10.29 16.47 -10.89
CA LYS A 48 -10.37 15.06 -10.47
C LYS A 48 -8.98 14.45 -10.25
N PHE A 49 -7.94 15.26 -10.35
CA PHE A 49 -6.57 14.86 -10.14
C PHE A 49 -6.35 14.64 -8.64
N PHE A 50 -5.81 13.47 -8.30
CA PHE A 50 -5.45 13.12 -6.95
C PHE A 50 -3.97 12.73 -6.93
N CYS A 51 -3.28 13.20 -5.90
CA CYS A 51 -1.90 12.85 -5.62
C CYS A 51 -1.83 12.35 -4.19
N GLU A 52 -1.20 11.20 -4.01
CA GLU A 52 -1.05 10.54 -2.71
C GLU A 52 -0.20 11.38 -1.75
N PHE A 53 0.68 12.22 -2.31
CA PHE A 53 1.62 13.07 -1.60
C PHE A 53 1.66 14.46 -2.24
N ASP A 54 2.12 15.47 -1.47
CA ASP A 54 2.21 16.87 -1.92
C ASP A 54 3.15 17.11 -3.12
N ASP A 55 3.90 16.09 -3.54
CA ASP A 55 4.80 16.15 -4.69
C ASP A 55 4.21 15.39 -5.89
N VAL A 56 3.83 16.17 -6.90
CA VAL A 56 3.20 15.70 -8.15
C VAL A 56 4.04 14.65 -8.88
N LYS A 57 5.37 14.61 -8.68
CA LYS A 57 6.21 13.59 -9.33
C LYS A 57 5.80 12.18 -8.92
N TYR A 58 5.30 12.00 -7.69
CA TYR A 58 4.92 10.70 -7.14
C TYR A 58 3.66 10.13 -7.79
N CYS A 59 2.83 10.98 -8.38
CA CYS A 59 1.59 10.56 -9.02
C CYS A 59 1.89 9.75 -10.30
N TYR A 60 3.10 9.86 -10.85
CA TYR A 60 3.60 9.05 -11.97
C TYR A 60 4.25 7.71 -11.55
N TRP A 61 4.27 7.39 -10.26
CA TRP A 61 4.79 6.12 -9.75
C TRP A 61 3.64 5.21 -9.32
N PRO A 62 3.72 3.88 -9.52
CA PRO A 62 2.68 2.95 -9.11
C PRO A 62 2.75 2.65 -7.60
N LEU A 63 2.79 3.69 -6.77
CA LEU A 63 3.13 3.59 -5.34
C LEU A 63 2.23 2.64 -4.58
N THR A 64 0.92 2.68 -4.84
CA THR A 64 -0.04 1.77 -4.20
C THR A 64 0.28 0.30 -4.51
N ALA A 65 0.63 -0.03 -5.76
CA ALA A 65 1.03 -1.39 -6.14
C ALA A 65 2.36 -1.78 -5.46
N LEU A 66 3.32 -0.85 -5.39
CA LEU A 66 4.60 -1.06 -4.69
C LEU A 66 4.40 -1.27 -3.18
N PHE A 67 3.45 -0.58 -2.56
CA PHE A 67 3.11 -0.77 -1.15
C PHE A 67 2.52 -2.16 -0.90
N ILE A 68 1.63 -2.66 -1.77
CA ILE A 68 1.11 -4.04 -1.64
C ILE A 68 2.25 -5.05 -1.79
N LEU A 69 3.10 -4.92 -2.80
CA LEU A 69 4.26 -5.78 -2.99
C LEU A 69 5.20 -5.76 -1.78
N LYS A 70 5.48 -4.57 -1.23
CA LYS A 70 6.35 -4.44 -0.05
C LYS A 70 5.72 -5.03 1.20
N LEU A 71 4.42 -4.81 1.40
CA LEU A 71 3.67 -5.36 2.54
C LEU A 71 3.69 -6.89 2.51
N ARG A 72 3.44 -7.49 1.34
CA ARG A 72 3.55 -8.94 1.13
C ARG A 72 4.96 -9.46 1.40
N GLN A 73 5.98 -8.79 0.87
CA GLN A 73 7.39 -9.14 1.10
C GLN A 73 7.75 -9.12 2.59
N ASN A 74 7.29 -8.10 3.32
CA ASN A 74 7.53 -7.96 4.75
C ASN A 74 6.86 -9.08 5.56
N ARG A 75 5.74 -9.63 5.07
CA ARG A 75 5.04 -10.80 5.63
C ARG A 75 5.59 -12.15 5.19
N GLY A 76 6.66 -12.17 4.40
CA GLY A 76 7.20 -13.40 3.82
C GLY A 76 6.28 -14.06 2.77
N LEU A 77 5.31 -13.32 2.23
CA LEU A 77 4.46 -13.77 1.13
C LEU A 77 5.19 -13.60 -0.21
N ALA A 78 4.99 -14.55 -1.12
CA ALA A 78 5.53 -14.46 -2.47
C ALA A 78 4.87 -13.33 -3.27
N ASN A 79 5.64 -12.64 -4.10
CA ASN A 79 5.12 -11.64 -5.02
C ASN A 79 5.14 -12.18 -6.47
N PRO A 80 4.15 -11.85 -7.30
CA PRO A 80 4.24 -12.15 -8.74
C PRO A 80 5.30 -11.26 -9.39
N GLU A 81 5.84 -11.71 -10.52
CA GLU A 81 6.63 -10.87 -11.42
C GLU A 81 5.66 -10.17 -12.38
N LEU A 82 5.47 -8.86 -12.21
CA LEU A 82 4.54 -8.07 -13.02
C LEU A 82 5.28 -7.02 -13.85
N THR A 83 4.97 -6.97 -15.14
CA THR A 83 5.41 -5.91 -16.06
C THR A 83 4.19 -5.12 -16.54
N HIS A 84 4.18 -3.80 -16.31
CA HIS A 84 3.12 -2.91 -16.74
C HIS A 84 3.60 -1.99 -17.88
N PRO A 85 2.81 -1.73 -18.94
CA PRO A 85 3.26 -0.90 -20.06
C PRO A 85 3.73 0.51 -19.68
N ALA A 86 3.11 1.14 -18.67
CA ALA A 86 3.49 2.48 -18.23
C ALA A 86 4.67 2.51 -17.24
N PHE A 87 4.94 1.41 -16.54
CA PHE A 87 5.87 1.38 -15.41
C PHE A 87 7.02 0.38 -15.57
N GLY A 88 6.98 -0.52 -16.55
CA GLY A 88 7.97 -1.59 -16.67
C GLY A 88 7.80 -2.65 -15.59
N VAL A 89 8.90 -3.29 -15.17
CA VAL A 89 8.90 -4.40 -14.19
C VAL A 89 8.75 -3.83 -12.78
N LEU A 90 7.60 -4.03 -12.14
CA LEU A 90 7.32 -3.46 -10.81
C LEU A 90 8.30 -3.95 -9.75
N ASN A 91 8.63 -5.24 -9.75
CA ASN A 91 9.50 -5.86 -8.75
C ASN A 91 10.90 -5.22 -8.72
N SER A 92 11.36 -4.69 -9.87
CA SER A 92 12.64 -3.99 -9.97
C SER A 92 12.67 -2.63 -9.26
N MET A 93 11.49 -2.07 -8.95
CA MET A 93 11.33 -0.80 -8.24
C MET A 93 11.22 -0.96 -6.72
N LEU A 94 11.15 -2.20 -6.21
CA LEU A 94 11.07 -2.43 -4.77
C LEU A 94 12.39 -2.04 -4.09
N ALA A 95 12.28 -1.25 -3.02
CA ALA A 95 13.42 -0.91 -2.19
C ALA A 95 14.05 -2.20 -1.60
N PRO A 96 15.37 -2.38 -1.70
CA PRO A 96 16.05 -3.58 -1.22
C PRO A 96 15.99 -3.66 0.31
N GLY A 97 15.53 -4.80 0.82
CA GLY A 97 15.54 -5.13 2.24
C GLY A 97 14.51 -4.38 3.11
N PRO A 98 14.27 -4.84 4.34
CA PRO A 98 13.51 -4.08 5.32
C PRO A 98 14.28 -2.80 5.68
N LEU A 99 13.61 -1.65 5.61
CA LEU A 99 14.16 -0.40 6.16
C LEU A 99 14.07 -0.49 7.68
N ALA A 100 15.17 -0.17 8.37
CA ALA A 100 15.10 0.04 9.81
C ALA A 100 14.20 1.24 10.06
N LEU A 101 13.12 1.04 10.82
CA LEU A 101 12.30 2.15 11.31
C LEU A 101 13.12 2.90 12.35
N GLU A 102 13.51 4.13 12.02
CA GLU A 102 14.09 5.07 12.97
C GLU A 102 12.96 5.90 13.55
N TYR A 103 12.80 5.84 14.87
CA TYR A 103 11.80 6.62 15.60
C TYR A 103 12.44 7.91 16.10
N ASP A 104 11.90 9.05 15.69
CA ASP A 104 12.27 10.33 16.27
C ASP A 104 11.66 10.51 17.69
N GLU A 105 12.13 11.52 18.42
CA GLU A 105 11.69 11.78 19.79
C GLU A 105 10.18 12.07 19.89
N LEU A 106 9.61 12.70 18.86
CA LEU A 106 8.20 13.02 18.79
C LEU A 106 7.37 11.73 18.70
N LEU A 107 7.71 10.85 17.77
CA LEU A 107 7.04 9.58 17.54
C LEU A 107 7.17 8.68 18.76
N LEU A 108 8.35 8.62 19.40
CA LEU A 108 8.53 7.90 20.66
C LEU A 108 7.61 8.43 21.77
N SER A 109 7.44 9.75 21.86
CA SER A 109 6.54 10.38 22.84
C SER A 109 5.08 10.05 22.57
N VAL A 110 4.67 10.00 21.30
CA VAL A 110 3.31 9.60 20.88
C VAL A 110 3.06 8.14 21.23
N LEU A 111 3.98 7.23 20.87
CA LEU A 111 3.85 5.80 21.18
C LEU A 111 3.71 5.55 22.68
N LYS A 112 4.52 6.26 23.49
CA LYS A 112 4.43 6.19 24.96
C LYS A 112 3.07 6.66 25.48
N GLN A 113 2.53 7.74 24.91
CA GLN A 113 1.22 8.25 25.29
C GLN A 113 0.10 7.28 24.92
N MET A 114 0.18 6.63 23.75
CA MET A 114 -0.77 5.61 23.34
C MET A 114 -0.73 4.39 24.26
N GLN A 115 0.46 3.92 24.66
CA GLN A 115 0.59 2.84 25.65
C GLN A 115 -0.06 3.21 26.98
N HIS A 116 0.14 4.44 27.48
CA HIS A 116 -0.55 4.92 28.70
C HIS A 116 -2.08 4.96 28.56
N GLN A 117 -2.60 5.17 27.35
CA GLN A 117 -4.04 5.14 27.06
C GLN A 117 -4.60 3.72 26.89
N GLY A 118 -3.76 2.69 27.03
CA GLY A 118 -4.16 1.29 26.93
C GLY A 118 -4.16 0.72 25.52
N PHE A 119 -3.53 1.40 24.55
CA PHE A 119 -3.32 0.83 23.23
C PHE A 119 -2.23 -0.24 23.28
N ASP A 120 -2.52 -1.42 22.73
CA ASP A 120 -1.54 -2.47 22.53
C ASP A 120 -0.74 -2.20 21.25
N ILE A 121 0.34 -1.44 21.44
CA ILE A 121 1.26 -1.07 20.37
C ILE A 121 1.93 -2.30 19.76
N ASP A 122 2.26 -3.32 20.56
CA ASP A 122 2.92 -4.53 20.08
C ASP A 122 1.97 -5.38 19.22
N ALA A 123 0.70 -5.50 19.61
CA ALA A 123 -0.32 -6.13 18.79
C ALA A 123 -0.57 -5.37 17.47
N SER A 124 -0.48 -4.02 17.49
CA SER A 124 -0.62 -3.22 16.27
C SER A 124 0.50 -3.47 15.26
N TYR A 125 1.73 -3.75 15.74
CA TYR A 125 2.86 -4.14 14.90
C TYR A 125 2.85 -5.62 14.49
N ALA A 126 2.27 -6.51 15.31
CA ALA A 126 2.09 -7.92 14.95
C ALA A 126 1.18 -8.11 13.73
N LEU A 127 0.27 -7.15 13.46
CA LEU A 127 -0.57 -7.12 12.26
C LEU A 127 0.17 -6.60 11.00
N THR A 128 1.45 -6.24 11.09
CA THR A 128 2.23 -5.71 9.95
C THR A 128 3.56 -6.43 9.71
N ARG A 129 3.94 -7.35 10.60
CA ARG A 129 4.92 -8.41 10.33
C ARG A 129 4.23 -9.64 9.73
#